data_AF-A0A358A3V9-F1
#
_entry.id   AF-A0A358A3V9-F1
#
_cell.length_a   1.000
_cell.length_b   1.000
_cell.length_c   1.000
_cell.angle_alpha   90.00
_cell.angle_beta   90.00
_cell.angle_gamma   90.00
#
_symmetry.space_group_name_H-M   'P 1'
#
loop_
_entity.id
_entity.type
_entity.pdbx_description
1 polymer ?
#
loop_
_entity_poly.entity_id
_entity_poly.type
_entity_poly.pdbx_seq_one_letter_code
_entity_poly.pdbx_strand_id
1 'polypeptide(L)'
;MSAQDRYVDLLMGCLTRELFLDEETHDIDLSTWPGPGTPDEMKAALRTHGWRVTRTGGDPSTHEDASLRGEGRDWPPTAETMVGRRRLENVRSAVKTVLDEGVPGDLIETGIWRGGVTILMRGMLEAWGDTERRVWVADSFEGLPAPNVEAYPDDAGHDMSGVSTLMVGADQVRANFDRYGLLDDQVRFLEGWFANTLPMAPIEQLAILRLDGDLYESTMDALVPLYDKVSPGGFVIVDDYGAWEPCRKAVDDFRAQHGITDEIVEVDWTGVYWRKS
;
A
#
# COMPACT_ATOMS: atom_id res chain seq x y z
N MET A 1 14.42 -11.25 20.62
CA MET A 1 13.37 -10.36 20.08
C MET A 1 12.80 -9.54 21.23
N SER A 2 12.89 -8.20 21.14
CA SER A 2 12.40 -7.25 22.15
C SER A 2 10.86 -7.27 22.25
N ALA A 3 10.28 -6.57 23.23
CA ALA A 3 8.82 -6.47 23.34
C ALA A 3 8.23 -5.68 22.15
N GLN A 4 8.93 -4.61 21.75
CA GLN A 4 8.60 -3.78 20.58
C GLN A 4 8.60 -4.61 19.31
N ASP A 5 9.66 -5.41 19.11
CA ASP A 5 9.77 -6.27 17.92
C ASP A 5 8.65 -7.30 17.84
N ARG A 6 8.23 -7.87 18.97
CA ARG A 6 7.11 -8.83 19.01
C ARG A 6 5.77 -8.17 18.71
N TYR A 7 5.57 -6.95 19.22
CA TYR A 7 4.37 -6.18 18.93
C TYR A 7 4.26 -5.87 17.44
N VAL A 8 5.34 -5.38 16.83
CA VAL A 8 5.35 -5.03 15.40
C VAL A 8 5.24 -6.26 14.51
N ASP A 9 5.87 -7.38 14.88
CA ASP A 9 5.73 -8.67 14.22
C ASP A 9 4.27 -9.17 14.19
N LEU A 10 3.60 -9.09 15.35
CA LEU A 10 2.17 -9.41 15.47
C LEU A 10 1.30 -8.44 14.68
N LEU A 11 1.59 -7.14 14.74
CA LEU A 11 0.84 -6.11 14.02
C LEU A 11 0.88 -6.36 12.51
N MET A 12 2.06 -6.64 11.93
CA MET A 12 2.18 -6.99 10.51
C MET A 12 1.34 -8.22 10.16
N GLY A 13 1.40 -9.28 10.97
CA GLY A 13 0.59 -10.48 10.72
C GLY A 13 -0.92 -10.26 10.84
N CYS A 14 -1.35 -9.34 11.71
CA CYS A 14 -2.75 -8.91 11.79
C CYS A 14 -3.17 -8.10 10.56
N LEU A 15 -2.35 -7.14 10.14
CA LEU A 15 -2.64 -6.23 9.01
C LEU A 15 -2.71 -6.96 7.67
N THR A 16 -1.89 -7.99 7.48
CA THR A 16 -1.96 -8.87 6.30
C THR A 16 -2.99 -9.97 6.47
N ARG A 17 -3.57 -10.16 7.65
CA ARG A 17 -4.40 -11.33 8.01
C ARG A 17 -3.77 -12.69 7.74
N GLU A 18 -2.44 -12.78 7.62
CA GLU A 18 -1.76 -14.05 7.42
C GLU A 18 -1.94 -15.00 8.62
N LEU A 19 -2.28 -14.47 9.79
CA LEU A 19 -2.60 -15.22 11.01
C LEU A 19 -4.01 -15.82 11.02
N PHE A 20 -4.87 -15.44 10.08
CA PHE A 20 -6.31 -15.78 10.06
C PHE A 20 -6.78 -16.27 8.69
N LEU A 21 -5.87 -16.80 7.87
CA LEU A 21 -6.19 -17.23 6.49
C LEU A 21 -7.29 -18.29 6.45
N ASP A 22 -7.36 -19.17 7.45
CA ASP A 22 -8.38 -20.20 7.60
C ASP A 22 -9.78 -19.63 7.91
N GLU A 23 -9.86 -18.37 8.34
CA GLU A 23 -11.11 -17.64 8.57
C GLU A 23 -11.54 -16.79 7.35
N GLU A 24 -10.66 -16.58 6.36
CA GLU A 24 -11.00 -15.79 5.17
C GLU A 24 -11.94 -16.55 4.23
N THR A 25 -12.75 -15.81 3.47
CA THR A 25 -13.64 -16.36 2.45
C THR A 25 -13.33 -15.69 1.13
N HIS A 26 -12.99 -16.48 0.12
CA HIS A 26 -12.62 -16.02 -1.22
C HIS A 26 -13.69 -16.41 -2.23
N ASP A 27 -14.05 -15.50 -3.13
CA ASP A 27 -14.83 -15.88 -4.30
C ASP A 27 -14.01 -16.82 -5.17
N ILE A 28 -14.68 -17.84 -5.71
CA ILE A 28 -14.06 -18.74 -6.69
C ILE A 28 -14.15 -18.08 -8.06
N ASP A 29 -13.05 -18.08 -8.82
CA ASP A 29 -13.09 -17.69 -10.22
C ASP A 29 -13.90 -18.70 -11.04
N LEU A 30 -15.12 -18.30 -11.37
CA LEU A 30 -16.04 -19.11 -12.16
C LEU A 30 -15.67 -19.18 -13.64
N SER A 31 -14.68 -18.41 -14.12
CA SER A 31 -14.20 -18.50 -15.51
C SER A 31 -13.66 -19.88 -15.87
N THR A 32 -13.14 -20.59 -14.86
CA THR A 32 -12.58 -21.95 -14.97
C THR A 32 -13.53 -23.04 -14.46
N TRP A 33 -14.85 -22.75 -14.41
CA TRP A 33 -15.87 -23.63 -13.84
C TRP A 33 -15.74 -25.09 -14.33
N PRO A 34 -15.43 -26.05 -13.45
CA PRO A 34 -15.19 -27.44 -13.84
C PRO A 34 -16.47 -28.30 -13.85
N GLY A 35 -17.60 -27.74 -13.41
CA GLY A 35 -18.89 -28.44 -13.32
C GLY A 35 -19.66 -28.45 -14.64
N PRO A 36 -20.91 -28.97 -14.64
CA PRO A 36 -21.77 -28.94 -15.81
C PRO A 36 -22.20 -27.51 -16.16
N GLY A 37 -22.50 -27.28 -17.44
CA GLY A 37 -22.89 -25.98 -17.99
C GLY A 37 -21.69 -25.09 -18.32
N THR A 38 -21.98 -23.92 -18.90
CA THR A 38 -20.96 -22.90 -19.19
C THR A 38 -20.76 -21.97 -17.98
N PRO A 39 -19.59 -21.31 -17.86
CA PRO A 39 -19.35 -20.26 -16.87
C PRO A 39 -20.45 -19.18 -16.82
N ASP A 40 -20.99 -18.79 -17.97
CA ASP A 40 -22.02 -17.75 -18.05
C ASP A 40 -23.38 -18.23 -17.54
N GLU A 41 -23.76 -19.47 -17.86
CA GLU A 41 -24.96 -20.11 -17.32
C GLU A 41 -24.86 -20.24 -15.80
N MET A 42 -23.70 -20.66 -15.29
CA MET A 42 -23.45 -20.77 -13.85
C MET A 42 -23.53 -19.41 -13.16
N LYS A 43 -22.84 -18.39 -13.69
CA LYS A 43 -22.90 -17.01 -13.17
C LYS A 43 -24.33 -16.46 -13.19
N ALA A 44 -25.10 -16.73 -14.24
CA ALA A 44 -26.49 -16.31 -14.34
C ALA A 44 -27.39 -17.00 -13.31
N ALA A 45 -27.21 -18.31 -13.10
CA ALA A 45 -27.95 -19.08 -12.10
C ALA A 45 -27.67 -18.56 -10.68
N LEU A 46 -26.40 -18.33 -10.33
CA LEU A 46 -25.98 -17.79 -9.04
C LEU A 46 -26.57 -16.39 -8.81
N ARG A 47 -26.47 -15.49 -9.80
CA ARG A 47 -27.07 -14.15 -9.73
C ARG A 47 -28.58 -14.20 -9.51
N THR A 48 -29.28 -15.10 -10.19
CA THR A 48 -30.75 -15.25 -10.07
C THR A 48 -31.18 -15.62 -8.64
N HIS A 49 -30.35 -16.40 -7.94
CA HIS A 49 -30.64 -16.86 -6.58
C HIS A 49 -29.98 -16.00 -5.49
N GLY A 50 -29.21 -14.97 -5.87
CA GLY A 50 -28.40 -14.17 -4.95
C GLY A 50 -27.32 -15.02 -4.24
N TRP A 51 -26.84 -16.08 -4.89
CA TRP A 51 -25.83 -16.97 -4.33
C TRP A 51 -24.43 -16.56 -4.77
N ARG A 52 -23.46 -16.81 -3.89
CA ARG A 52 -22.03 -16.75 -4.20
C ARG A 52 -21.42 -18.11 -3.97
N VAL A 53 -20.48 -18.48 -4.82
CA VAL A 53 -19.68 -19.69 -4.66
C VAL A 53 -18.31 -19.25 -4.17
N THR A 54 -18.00 -19.64 -2.95
CA THR A 54 -16.80 -19.23 -2.26
C THR A 54 -16.02 -20.45 -1.80
N ARG A 55 -14.72 -20.28 -1.60
CA ARG A 55 -13.88 -21.18 -0.81
C ARG A 55 -13.49 -20.49 0.49
N THR A 56 -13.27 -21.26 1.55
CA THR A 56 -12.50 -20.75 2.68
C THR A 56 -11.05 -20.55 2.24
N GLY A 57 -10.40 -19.52 2.77
CA GLY A 57 -8.97 -19.31 2.62
C GLY A 57 -8.22 -20.43 3.34
N GLY A 58 -7.02 -20.74 2.84
CA GLY A 58 -6.09 -21.66 3.48
C GLY A 58 -6.59 -23.10 3.60
N ASP A 59 -6.13 -23.98 2.70
CA ASP A 59 -5.75 -25.30 3.20
C ASP A 59 -4.34 -25.15 3.81
N PRO A 60 -4.15 -25.32 5.12
CA PRO A 60 -2.84 -25.23 5.76
C PRO A 60 -1.79 -26.17 5.14
N SER A 61 -2.23 -27.18 4.39
CA SER A 61 -1.36 -28.14 3.72
C SER A 61 -0.90 -27.73 2.31
N THR A 62 -1.53 -26.74 1.67
CA THR A 62 -1.19 -26.35 0.28
C THR A 62 -0.23 -25.17 0.19
N HIS A 63 0.00 -24.43 1.28
CA HIS A 63 0.93 -23.30 1.41
C HIS A 63 0.78 -22.14 0.38
N GLU A 64 -0.14 -22.25 -0.58
CA GLU A 64 -0.26 -21.34 -1.73
C GLU A 64 -0.78 -19.96 -1.31
N ASP A 65 -1.89 -19.89 -0.58
CA ASP A 65 -2.45 -18.63 -0.08
C ASP A 65 -1.46 -17.89 0.83
N ALA A 66 -0.75 -18.61 1.70
CA ALA A 66 0.28 -18.03 2.57
C ALA A 66 1.47 -17.49 1.77
N SER A 67 1.88 -18.18 0.71
CA SER A 67 2.94 -17.73 -0.19
C SER A 67 2.51 -16.47 -0.96
N LEU A 68 1.30 -16.47 -1.52
CA LEU A 68 0.75 -15.30 -2.22
C LEU A 68 0.63 -14.10 -1.29
N ARG A 69 0.09 -14.29 -0.08
CA ARG A 69 -0.02 -13.23 0.94
C ARG A 69 1.34 -12.71 1.38
N GLY A 70 2.30 -13.60 1.58
CA GLY A 70 3.66 -13.23 1.98
C GLY A 70 4.37 -12.34 0.96
N GLU A 71 4.12 -12.56 -0.33
CA GLU A 71 4.66 -11.77 -1.46
C GLU A 71 3.72 -10.61 -1.87
N GLY A 72 2.53 -10.49 -1.28
CA GLY A 72 1.51 -9.49 -1.65
C GLY A 72 1.05 -9.65 -3.10
N ARG A 73 0.81 -10.90 -3.52
CA ARG A 73 0.34 -11.26 -4.88
C ARG A 73 -1.16 -11.53 -4.95
N ASP A 74 -1.89 -11.26 -3.88
CA ASP A 74 -3.34 -11.39 -3.81
C ASP A 74 -3.98 -10.07 -3.38
N TRP A 75 -5.29 -9.95 -3.61
CA TRP A 75 -6.11 -8.86 -3.07
C TRP A 75 -6.91 -9.41 -1.89
N PRO A 76 -6.49 -9.13 -0.65
CA PRO A 76 -7.11 -9.76 0.50
C PRO A 76 -8.56 -9.28 0.61
N PRO A 77 -9.52 -10.20 0.79
CA PRO A 77 -10.94 -9.82 0.89
C PRO A 77 -11.14 -8.86 2.06
N THR A 78 -10.30 -8.98 3.08
CA THR A 78 -10.67 -8.58 4.43
C THR A 78 -9.51 -7.90 5.18
N ALA A 79 -8.26 -8.14 4.80
CA ALA A 79 -7.07 -7.54 5.40
C ALA A 79 -6.96 -6.02 5.16
N GLU A 80 -6.20 -5.33 6.01
CA GLU A 80 -6.01 -3.88 6.00
C GLU A 80 -4.89 -3.43 5.04
N THR A 81 -4.09 -4.36 4.50
CA THR A 81 -3.12 -4.09 3.43
C THR A 81 -2.98 -5.28 2.48
N MET A 82 -2.63 -5.00 1.22
CA MET A 82 -2.38 -6.00 0.17
C MET A 82 -0.89 -6.15 -0.17
N VAL A 83 -0.01 -5.37 0.45
CA VAL A 83 1.41 -5.30 0.10
C VAL A 83 2.19 -6.54 0.51
N GLY A 84 1.60 -7.36 1.38
CA GLY A 84 2.18 -8.60 1.86
C GLY A 84 3.34 -8.42 2.84
N ARG A 85 3.82 -9.54 3.37
CA ARG A 85 4.76 -9.56 4.50
C ARG A 85 6.11 -8.93 4.15
N ARG A 86 6.64 -9.19 2.95
CA ARG A 86 7.97 -8.70 2.55
C ARG A 86 8.04 -7.18 2.49
N ARG A 87 7.04 -6.52 1.90
CA ARG A 87 6.98 -5.06 1.84
C ARG A 87 6.73 -4.43 3.22
N LEU A 88 5.96 -5.09 4.11
CA LEU A 88 5.85 -4.62 5.50
C LEU A 88 7.18 -4.71 6.26
N GLU A 89 7.98 -5.78 6.05
CA GLU A 89 9.32 -5.87 6.65
C GLU A 89 10.29 -4.83 6.07
N ASN A 90 10.14 -4.46 4.79
CA ASN A 90 10.90 -3.34 4.22
C ASN A 90 10.55 -2.01 4.91
N VAL A 91 9.26 -1.70 5.07
CA VAL A 91 8.80 -0.51 5.82
C VAL A 91 9.32 -0.55 7.25
N ARG A 92 9.23 -1.70 7.92
CA ARG A 92 9.77 -1.89 9.27
C ARG A 92 11.28 -1.61 9.32
N SER A 93 12.04 -2.14 8.38
CA SER A 93 13.49 -1.91 8.34
C SER A 93 13.79 -0.43 8.13
N ALA A 94 13.11 0.23 7.19
CA ALA A 94 13.33 1.64 6.89
C ALA A 94 12.97 2.55 8.07
N VAL A 95 11.79 2.35 8.68
CA VAL A 95 11.34 3.11 9.86
C VAL A 95 12.31 2.89 11.03
N LYS A 96 12.72 1.64 11.29
CA LYS A 96 13.69 1.36 12.36
C LYS A 96 15.03 2.08 12.10
N THR A 97 15.53 2.06 10.87
CA THR A 97 16.77 2.75 10.51
C THR A 97 16.68 4.26 10.71
N VAL A 98 15.60 4.91 10.28
CA VAL A 98 15.47 6.37 10.46
C VAL A 98 15.32 6.78 11.94
N LEU A 99 14.71 5.92 12.76
CA LEU A 99 14.64 6.13 14.21
C LEU A 99 16.01 5.95 14.87
N ASP A 100 16.72 4.86 14.56
CA ASP A 100 18.04 4.55 15.15
C ASP A 100 19.10 5.60 14.77
N GLU A 101 19.07 6.09 13.53
CA GLU A 101 20.02 7.07 13.02
C GLU A 101 19.57 8.52 13.24
N GLY A 102 18.36 8.75 13.77
CA GLY A 102 17.83 10.09 14.03
C GLY A 102 17.60 10.91 12.75
N VAL A 103 17.24 10.28 11.64
CA VAL A 103 16.93 10.97 10.38
C VAL A 103 15.65 11.80 10.56
N PRO A 104 15.69 13.13 10.40
CA PRO A 104 14.53 13.98 10.72
C PRO A 104 13.42 13.85 9.67
N GLY A 105 12.18 14.05 10.12
CA GLY A 105 11.01 14.13 9.26
C GLY A 105 9.93 13.09 9.57
N ASP A 106 8.74 13.39 9.07
CA ASP A 106 7.54 12.57 9.22
C ASP A 106 7.57 11.33 8.29
N LEU A 107 6.57 10.48 8.43
CA LEU A 107 6.34 9.33 7.56
C LEU A 107 5.12 9.61 6.68
N ILE A 108 5.16 9.28 5.39
CA ILE A 108 4.00 9.40 4.50
C ILE A 108 3.87 8.18 3.59
N GLU A 109 2.62 7.87 3.28
CA GLU A 109 2.23 6.98 2.19
C GLU A 109 1.24 7.71 1.27
N THR A 110 1.44 7.60 -0.04
CA THR A 110 0.56 8.15 -1.08
C THR A 110 -0.09 7.00 -1.84
N GLY A 111 -1.35 6.73 -1.51
CA GLY A 111 -2.08 5.53 -1.93
C GLY A 111 -2.05 4.50 -0.80
N ILE A 112 -3.09 4.51 0.02
CA ILE A 112 -3.11 3.80 1.31
C ILE A 112 -4.13 2.66 1.33
N TRP A 113 -5.10 2.65 0.40
CA TRP A 113 -6.21 1.71 0.37
C TRP A 113 -6.96 1.60 1.71
N ARG A 114 -6.79 0.51 2.47
CA ARG A 114 -7.40 0.30 3.79
C ARG A 114 -6.53 0.83 4.95
N GLY A 115 -5.36 1.37 4.66
CA GLY A 115 -4.48 2.06 5.61
C GLY A 115 -3.48 1.18 6.35
N GLY A 116 -3.33 -0.10 5.99
CA GLY A 116 -2.57 -1.03 6.82
C GLY A 116 -1.09 -0.67 6.99
N VAL A 117 -0.43 -0.12 5.96
CA VAL A 117 0.98 0.29 6.07
C VAL A 117 1.13 1.56 6.91
N THR A 118 0.24 2.54 6.77
CA THR A 118 0.24 3.72 7.65
C THR A 118 -0.12 3.37 9.10
N ILE A 119 -0.99 2.39 9.33
CA ILE A 119 -1.23 1.80 10.67
C ILE A 119 0.07 1.17 11.20
N LEU A 120 0.80 0.41 10.37
CA LEU A 120 2.10 -0.14 10.76
C LEU A 120 3.07 0.96 11.16
N MET A 121 3.27 1.98 10.31
CA MET A 121 4.15 3.13 10.59
C MET A 121 3.79 3.78 11.93
N ARG A 122 2.50 4.04 12.18
CA ARG A 122 2.05 4.63 13.45
C ARG A 122 2.32 3.69 14.63
N GLY A 123 1.99 2.40 14.51
CA GLY A 123 2.27 1.41 15.55
C GLY A 123 3.76 1.30 15.89
N MET A 124 4.63 1.43 14.90
CA MET A 124 6.08 1.49 15.12
C MET A 124 6.46 2.73 15.95
N LEU A 125 6.02 3.93 15.56
CA LEU A 125 6.30 5.14 16.35
C LEU A 125 5.85 4.98 17.82
N GLU A 126 4.66 4.39 18.06
CA GLU A 126 4.21 4.10 19.43
C GLU A 126 5.14 3.11 20.15
N ALA A 127 5.48 2.00 19.51
CA ALA A 127 6.28 0.93 20.11
C ALA A 127 7.68 1.42 20.54
N TRP A 128 8.28 2.32 19.75
CA TRP A 128 9.57 2.92 20.05
C TRP A 128 9.48 4.24 20.84
N GLY A 129 8.27 4.69 21.19
CA GLY A 129 8.05 5.88 22.03
C GLY A 129 8.35 7.20 21.31
N ASP A 130 8.27 7.23 19.99
CA ASP A 130 8.41 8.45 19.19
C ASP A 130 7.10 9.25 19.24
N THR A 131 7.19 10.45 19.81
CA THR A 131 6.06 11.38 19.98
C THR A 131 6.19 12.64 19.12
N GLU A 132 7.24 12.73 18.29
CA GLU A 132 7.56 13.92 17.50
C GLU A 132 7.09 13.77 16.04
N ARG A 133 7.33 12.59 15.45
CA ARG A 133 7.00 12.32 14.05
C ARG A 133 5.50 12.08 13.86
N ARG A 134 4.99 12.50 12.70
CA ARG A 134 3.62 12.19 12.25
C ARG A 134 3.63 11.10 11.18
N VAL A 135 2.47 10.47 11.01
CA VAL A 135 2.15 9.63 9.87
C VAL A 135 1.09 10.34 9.04
N TRP A 136 1.44 10.65 7.80
CA TRP A 136 0.56 11.25 6.80
C TRP A 136 -0.11 10.14 5.97
N VAL A 137 -1.43 10.19 5.95
CA VAL A 137 -2.30 9.24 5.25
C VAL A 137 -2.89 9.97 4.04
N ALA A 138 -2.26 9.84 2.88
CA ALA A 138 -2.65 10.56 1.67
C ALA A 138 -3.31 9.64 0.65
N ASP A 139 -4.57 9.91 0.33
CA ASP A 139 -5.37 9.12 -0.60
C ASP A 139 -6.54 9.94 -1.14
N SER A 140 -7.10 9.53 -2.28
CA SER A 140 -8.39 10.07 -2.75
C SER A 140 -9.54 9.64 -1.83
N PHE A 141 -9.41 8.48 -1.19
CA PHE A 141 -10.48 7.75 -0.50
C PHE A 141 -11.66 7.38 -1.42
N GLU A 142 -11.41 7.43 -2.73
CA GLU A 142 -12.38 7.22 -3.81
C GLU A 142 -11.84 6.23 -4.87
N GLY A 143 -10.69 5.59 -4.61
CA GLY A 143 -10.01 4.70 -5.56
C GLY A 143 -9.09 5.45 -6.55
N LEU A 144 -8.71 4.79 -7.65
CA LEU A 144 -7.85 5.41 -8.66
C LEU A 144 -8.61 6.44 -9.51
N PRO A 145 -7.94 7.52 -9.97
CA PRO A 145 -8.53 8.42 -10.94
C PRO A 145 -8.67 7.71 -12.31
N ALA A 146 -9.59 8.19 -13.13
CA ALA A 146 -9.56 7.83 -14.56
C ALA A 146 -8.29 8.45 -15.18
N PRO A 147 -7.48 7.68 -15.92
CA PRO A 147 -6.24 8.18 -16.49
C PRO A 147 -6.40 9.45 -17.34
N ASN A 148 -5.63 10.50 -17.01
CA ASN A 148 -5.54 11.70 -17.82
C ASN A 148 -4.53 11.53 -18.98
N VAL A 149 -4.92 10.72 -19.97
CA VAL A 149 -4.02 10.33 -21.08
C VAL A 149 -3.55 11.49 -21.98
N GLU A 150 -4.22 12.64 -21.92
CA GLU A 150 -3.79 13.84 -22.64
C GLU A 150 -2.56 14.48 -22.00
N ALA A 151 -2.51 14.52 -20.66
CA ALA A 151 -1.37 15.04 -19.91
C ALA A 151 -0.30 13.96 -19.66
N TYR A 152 -0.73 12.73 -19.43
CA TYR A 152 0.09 11.58 -19.04
C TYR A 152 -0.20 10.40 -19.97
N PRO A 153 0.33 10.41 -21.20
CA PRO A 153 0.06 9.37 -22.20
C PRO A 153 0.53 7.98 -21.78
N ASP A 154 1.47 7.90 -20.84
CA ASP A 154 1.99 6.64 -20.31
C ASP A 154 0.96 5.87 -19.47
N ASP A 155 -0.10 6.53 -19.00
CA ASP A 155 -1.21 5.85 -18.30
C ASP A 155 -2.26 5.26 -19.27
N ALA A 156 -2.06 5.39 -20.59
CA ALA A 156 -2.99 4.87 -21.57
C ALA A 156 -3.15 3.34 -21.48
N GLY A 157 -4.39 2.89 -21.26
CA GLY A 157 -4.70 1.47 -21.12
C GLY A 157 -4.65 0.94 -19.68
N HIS A 158 -4.32 1.79 -18.70
CA HIS A 158 -4.25 1.45 -17.28
C HIS A 158 -5.43 2.00 -16.47
N ASP A 159 -6.64 2.00 -17.03
CA ASP A 159 -7.84 2.48 -16.33
C ASP A 159 -8.36 1.48 -15.30
N MET A 160 -8.15 1.79 -14.02
CA MET A 160 -8.66 1.04 -12.87
C MET A 160 -9.68 1.85 -12.04
N SER A 161 -10.16 2.99 -12.56
CA SER A 161 -11.06 3.89 -11.84
C SER A 161 -12.41 3.28 -11.49
N GLY A 162 -12.81 2.21 -12.18
CA GLY A 162 -14.05 1.46 -11.91
C GLY A 162 -13.90 0.31 -10.89
N VAL A 163 -12.70 0.06 -10.35
CA VAL A 163 -12.44 -1.09 -9.48
C VAL A 163 -12.90 -0.79 -8.05
N SER A 164 -14.14 -1.17 -7.73
CA SER A 164 -14.78 -0.90 -6.44
C SER A 164 -14.00 -1.39 -5.19
N THR A 165 -13.22 -2.46 -5.30
CA THR A 165 -12.39 -2.97 -4.18
C THR A 165 -11.32 -1.98 -3.73
N LEU A 166 -10.88 -1.09 -4.62
CA LEU A 166 -9.87 -0.07 -4.34
C LEU A 166 -10.49 1.22 -3.76
N MET A 167 -11.82 1.35 -3.79
CA MET A 167 -12.55 2.52 -3.29
C MET A 167 -12.82 2.36 -1.79
N VAL A 168 -11.93 2.90 -0.95
CA VAL A 168 -12.08 2.83 0.51
C VAL A 168 -12.18 4.25 1.08
N GLY A 169 -13.35 4.57 1.65
CA GLY A 169 -13.62 5.89 2.23
C GLY A 169 -12.80 6.18 3.49
N ALA A 170 -12.51 7.47 3.73
CA ALA A 170 -11.68 7.92 4.85
C ALA A 170 -12.22 7.50 6.22
N ASP A 171 -13.54 7.44 6.39
CA ASP A 171 -14.15 6.97 7.65
C ASP A 171 -13.87 5.49 7.94
N GLN A 172 -13.81 4.65 6.90
CA GLN A 172 -13.41 3.25 7.06
C GLN A 172 -11.94 3.14 7.47
N VAL A 173 -11.08 3.97 6.89
CA VAL A 173 -9.65 4.01 7.24
C VAL A 173 -9.46 4.48 8.68
N ARG A 174 -10.17 5.52 9.12
CA ARG A 174 -10.19 5.95 10.52
C ARG A 174 -10.65 4.84 11.46
N ALA A 175 -11.72 4.14 11.11
CA ALA A 175 -12.20 3.00 11.89
C ALA A 175 -11.16 1.86 11.95
N ASN A 176 -10.39 1.65 10.88
CA ASN A 176 -9.27 0.71 10.89
C ASN A 176 -8.20 1.15 11.88
N PHE A 177 -7.74 2.41 11.85
CA PHE A 177 -6.79 2.92 12.86
C PHE A 177 -7.31 2.77 14.30
N ASP A 178 -8.58 3.13 14.54
CA ASP A 178 -9.21 3.04 15.86
C ASP A 178 -9.27 1.60 16.39
N ARG A 179 -9.48 0.61 15.51
CA ARG A 179 -9.47 -0.82 15.87
C ARG A 179 -8.15 -1.27 16.48
N TYR A 180 -7.03 -0.64 16.11
CA TYR A 180 -5.71 -0.90 16.68
C TYR A 180 -5.34 0.06 17.82
N GLY A 181 -6.21 1.02 18.16
CA GLY A 181 -5.93 2.06 19.16
C GLY A 181 -4.89 3.08 18.70
N LEU A 182 -4.70 3.22 17.38
CA LEU A 182 -3.63 4.02 16.78
C LEU A 182 -4.13 5.30 16.11
N LEU A 183 -5.40 5.67 16.28
CA LEU A 183 -5.94 6.92 15.77
C LEU A 183 -5.74 8.06 16.80
N ASP A 184 -4.71 8.88 16.58
CA ASP A 184 -4.39 10.00 17.48
C ASP A 184 -3.82 11.23 16.74
N ASP A 185 -3.26 12.16 17.51
CA ASP A 185 -2.72 13.42 16.99
C ASP A 185 -1.45 13.27 16.13
N GLN A 186 -0.81 12.09 16.12
CA GLN A 186 0.30 11.81 15.22
C GLN A 186 -0.18 11.30 13.85
N VAL A 187 -1.49 11.03 13.67
CA VAL A 187 -2.07 10.64 12.38
C VAL A 187 -2.73 11.86 11.72
N ARG A 188 -2.37 12.15 10.47
CA ARG A 188 -2.91 13.28 9.70
C ARG A 188 -3.34 12.83 8.32
N PHE A 189 -4.60 13.11 7.96
CA PHE A 189 -5.20 12.70 6.70
C PHE A 189 -5.06 13.82 5.66
N LEU A 190 -4.71 13.46 4.44
CA LEU A 190 -4.73 14.31 3.26
C LEU A 190 -5.77 13.72 2.29
N GLU A 191 -7.02 14.16 2.44
CA GLU A 191 -8.18 13.66 1.70
C GLU A 191 -8.34 14.34 0.34
N GLY A 192 -8.14 13.59 -0.72
CA GLY A 192 -8.32 14.01 -2.10
C GLY A 192 -7.13 13.68 -3.00
N TRP A 193 -7.30 13.93 -4.30
CA TRP A 193 -6.30 13.65 -5.32
C TRP A 193 -4.94 14.28 -5.02
N PHE A 194 -3.86 13.54 -5.32
CA PHE A 194 -2.49 13.95 -5.02
C PHE A 194 -2.12 15.32 -5.58
N ALA A 195 -2.47 15.61 -6.85
CA ALA A 195 -2.31 16.92 -7.47
C ALA A 195 -2.89 18.09 -6.65
N ASN A 196 -3.93 17.86 -5.86
CA ASN A 196 -4.62 18.88 -5.09
C ASN A 196 -4.12 18.96 -3.64
N THR A 197 -3.73 17.83 -3.05
CA THR A 197 -3.45 17.72 -1.61
C THR A 197 -1.96 17.84 -1.29
N LEU A 198 -1.09 17.18 -2.06
CA LEU A 198 0.33 17.07 -1.74
C LEU A 198 1.12 18.38 -1.90
N PRO A 199 0.88 19.23 -2.93
CA PRO A 199 1.57 20.52 -3.04
C PRO A 199 1.31 21.48 -1.88
N MET A 200 0.14 21.36 -1.24
CA MET A 200 -0.29 22.22 -0.14
C MET A 200 -0.15 21.55 1.24
N ALA A 201 0.33 20.30 1.28
CA ALA A 201 0.47 19.55 2.52
C ALA A 201 1.46 20.27 3.46
N PRO A 202 1.10 20.51 4.73
CA PRO A 202 1.95 21.20 5.70
C PRO A 202 3.02 20.25 6.26
N ILE A 203 3.79 19.65 5.35
CA ILE A 203 4.90 18.73 5.61
C ILE A 203 6.19 19.49 5.39
N GLU A 204 7.04 19.55 6.43
CA GLU A 204 8.32 20.23 6.36
C GLU A 204 9.44 19.29 5.91
N GLN A 205 9.52 18.10 6.52
CA GLN A 205 10.51 17.07 6.21
C GLN A 205 9.89 15.68 6.29
N LEU A 206 10.42 14.76 5.49
CA LEU A 206 10.06 13.35 5.48
C LEU A 206 11.28 12.49 5.77
N ALA A 207 11.15 11.55 6.70
CA ALA A 207 12.12 10.47 6.87
C ALA A 207 11.80 9.29 5.96
N ILE A 208 10.51 9.05 5.68
CA ILE A 208 10.00 8.00 4.79
C ILE A 208 8.97 8.59 3.84
N LEU A 209 9.17 8.38 2.54
CA LEU A 209 8.19 8.61 1.48
C LEU A 209 7.86 7.25 0.83
N ARG A 210 6.65 6.74 1.01
CA ARG A 210 6.17 5.54 0.33
C ARG A 210 5.17 5.89 -0.76
N LEU A 211 5.45 5.45 -1.99
CA LEU A 211 4.65 5.67 -3.19
C LEU A 211 3.95 4.36 -3.57
N ASP A 212 2.62 4.39 -3.67
CA ASP A 212 1.76 3.22 -3.94
C ASP A 212 0.46 3.70 -4.63
N GLY A 213 0.64 4.52 -5.67
CA GLY A 213 -0.44 5.16 -6.41
C GLY A 213 -0.65 4.59 -7.82
N ASP A 214 0.07 3.53 -8.18
CA ASP A 214 0.08 2.83 -9.48
C ASP A 214 0.46 3.70 -10.69
N LEU A 215 -0.31 4.73 -11.01
CA LEU A 215 -0.23 5.49 -12.26
C LEU A 215 1.05 6.34 -12.35
N TYR A 216 1.46 6.63 -13.58
CA TYR A 216 2.49 7.62 -13.88
C TYR A 216 2.10 8.97 -13.28
N GLU A 217 0.88 9.44 -13.56
CA GLU A 217 0.33 10.69 -13.01
C GLU A 217 0.44 10.71 -11.48
N SER A 218 -0.03 9.65 -10.81
CA SER A 218 -0.05 9.56 -9.35
C SER A 218 1.36 9.52 -8.75
N THR A 219 2.29 8.79 -9.39
CA THR A 219 3.68 8.71 -8.96
C THR A 219 4.39 10.06 -9.10
N MET A 220 4.16 10.78 -10.21
CA MET A 220 4.73 12.11 -10.43
C MET A 220 4.13 13.16 -9.50
N ASP A 221 2.81 13.15 -9.33
CA ASP A 221 2.09 14.05 -8.41
C ASP A 221 2.55 13.89 -6.96
N ALA A 222 3.09 12.74 -6.59
CA ALA A 222 3.71 12.50 -5.29
C ALA A 222 5.19 12.89 -5.25
N LEU A 223 5.99 12.45 -6.22
CA LEU A 223 7.43 12.73 -6.25
C LEU A 223 7.74 14.22 -6.34
N VAL A 224 7.06 14.95 -7.23
CA VAL A 224 7.34 16.37 -7.50
C VAL A 224 7.22 17.25 -6.24
N PRO A 225 6.12 17.21 -5.46
CA PRO A 225 6.02 18.02 -4.25
C PRO A 225 6.73 17.44 -3.02
N LEU A 226 7.00 16.12 -2.96
CA LEU A 226 7.46 15.47 -1.72
C LEU A 226 8.94 15.08 -1.72
N TYR A 227 9.55 14.76 -2.86
CA TYR A 227 10.91 14.20 -2.88
C TYR A 227 11.95 15.13 -2.25
N ASP A 228 11.86 16.43 -2.51
CA ASP A 228 12.77 17.43 -1.94
C ASP A 228 12.63 17.57 -0.42
N LYS A 229 11.47 17.20 0.13
CA LYS A 229 11.22 17.16 1.58
C LYS A 229 11.82 15.92 2.25
N VAL A 230 12.19 14.89 1.48
CA VAL A 230 12.87 13.71 2.04
C VAL A 230 14.25 14.13 2.55
N SER A 231 14.53 13.88 3.82
CA SER A 231 15.81 14.20 4.45
C SER A 231 16.93 13.32 3.90
N PRO A 232 18.19 13.80 3.82
CA PRO A 232 19.34 12.94 3.61
C PRO A 232 19.37 11.80 4.64
N GLY A 233 19.61 10.58 4.16
CA GLY A 233 19.49 9.34 4.95
C GLY A 233 18.06 8.80 5.07
N GLY A 234 17.04 9.51 4.57
CA GLY A 234 15.65 9.06 4.48
C GLY A 234 15.43 8.07 3.33
N PHE A 235 14.26 7.45 3.31
CA PHE A 235 13.93 6.42 2.32
C PHE A 235 12.81 6.87 1.40
N VAL A 236 12.96 6.53 0.12
CA VAL A 236 11.86 6.53 -0.85
C VAL A 236 11.58 5.10 -1.24
N ILE A 237 10.35 4.65 -0.98
CA ILE A 237 9.86 3.29 -1.24
C ILE A 237 8.84 3.38 -2.36
N VAL A 238 8.93 2.51 -3.36
CA VAL A 238 8.02 2.46 -4.50
C VAL A 238 7.43 1.06 -4.60
N ASP A 239 6.12 0.96 -4.50
CA ASP A 239 5.44 -0.32 -4.42
C ASP A 239 5.32 -1.04 -5.77
N ASP A 240 5.06 -0.27 -6.84
CA ASP A 240 4.61 -0.82 -8.12
C ASP A 240 5.70 -0.89 -9.19
N TYR A 241 6.94 -0.55 -8.83
CA TYR A 241 8.04 -0.36 -9.79
C TYR A 241 8.31 -1.59 -10.67
N GLY A 242 8.33 -2.79 -10.07
CA GLY A 242 8.68 -4.04 -10.72
C GLY A 242 7.55 -4.62 -11.57
N ALA A 243 6.29 -4.29 -11.27
CA ALA A 243 5.13 -4.88 -11.91
C ALA A 243 4.34 -3.93 -12.82
N TRP A 244 4.42 -2.62 -12.59
CA TRP A 244 3.60 -1.62 -13.27
C TRP A 244 4.46 -0.63 -14.05
N GLU A 245 4.34 -0.69 -15.37
CA GLU A 245 5.19 0.08 -16.29
C GLU A 245 5.01 1.60 -16.16
N PRO A 246 3.80 2.16 -16.02
CA PRO A 246 3.61 3.60 -15.80
C PRO A 246 4.33 4.11 -14.52
N CYS A 247 4.22 3.38 -13.40
CA CYS A 247 4.94 3.70 -12.16
C CYS A 247 6.45 3.71 -12.38
N ARG A 248 6.99 2.62 -12.95
CA ARG A 248 8.43 2.49 -13.22
C ARG A 248 8.94 3.66 -14.06
N LYS A 249 8.21 3.98 -15.12
CA LYS A 249 8.57 5.05 -16.03
C LYS A 249 8.56 6.42 -15.34
N ALA A 250 7.58 6.72 -14.49
CA ALA A 250 7.57 7.95 -13.70
C ALA A 250 8.78 8.06 -12.77
N VAL A 251 9.13 6.97 -12.08
CA VAL A 251 10.31 6.91 -11.21
C VAL A 251 11.59 7.15 -12.01
N ASP A 252 11.76 6.47 -13.15
CA ASP A 252 12.94 6.58 -14.00
C ASP A 252 13.09 7.99 -14.59
N ASP A 253 11.99 8.56 -15.12
CA ASP A 253 11.96 9.91 -15.68
C ASP A 253 12.30 10.96 -14.62
N PHE A 254 11.67 10.88 -13.43
CA PHE A 254 11.93 11.78 -12.32
C PHE A 254 13.40 11.72 -11.88
N ARG A 255 13.93 10.50 -11.68
CA ARG A 255 15.33 10.33 -11.28
C ARG A 255 16.30 10.86 -12.31
N ALA A 256 16.04 10.62 -13.60
CA ALA A 256 16.87 11.13 -14.69
C ALA A 256 16.84 12.68 -14.75
N GLN A 257 15.66 13.28 -14.60
CA GLN A 257 15.48 14.73 -14.59
C GLN A 257 16.20 15.41 -13.43
N HIS A 258 16.21 14.78 -12.25
CA HIS A 258 16.81 15.32 -11.03
C HIS A 258 18.25 14.85 -10.78
N GLY A 259 18.82 14.02 -11.67
CA GLY A 259 20.17 13.50 -11.53
C GLY A 259 20.36 12.59 -10.31
N ILE A 260 19.31 11.88 -9.90
CA ILE A 260 19.32 10.99 -8.73
C ILE A 260 19.98 9.66 -9.12
N THR A 261 21.11 9.35 -8.51
CA THR A 261 21.88 8.12 -8.77
C THR A 261 21.96 7.19 -7.56
N ASP A 262 21.19 7.45 -6.50
CA ASP A 262 21.09 6.58 -5.34
C ASP A 262 20.65 5.17 -5.77
N GLU A 263 21.27 4.12 -5.23
CA GLU A 263 21.01 2.74 -5.62
C GLU A 263 19.55 2.34 -5.39
N ILE A 264 18.90 1.80 -6.43
CA ILE A 264 17.59 1.16 -6.32
C ILE A 264 17.81 -0.27 -5.83
N VAL A 265 17.21 -0.60 -4.69
CA VAL A 265 17.27 -1.92 -4.06
C VAL A 265 15.91 -2.60 -4.18
N GLU A 266 15.92 -3.84 -4.70
CA GLU A 266 14.72 -4.66 -4.83
C GLU A 266 14.25 -5.18 -3.45
N VAL A 267 12.93 -5.13 -3.22
CA VAL A 267 12.28 -5.72 -2.03
C VAL A 267 11.70 -7.08 -2.37
N ASP A 268 10.90 -7.13 -3.43
CA ASP A 268 10.26 -8.33 -3.94
C ASP A 268 10.04 -8.22 -5.46
N TRP A 269 8.99 -8.84 -5.98
CA TRP A 269 8.68 -8.86 -7.42
C TRP A 269 8.16 -7.52 -7.96
N THR A 270 7.72 -6.60 -7.10
CA THR A 270 7.19 -5.30 -7.49
C THR A 270 7.86 -4.15 -6.73
N GLY A 271 8.05 -4.30 -5.42
CA GLY A 271 8.55 -3.24 -4.57
C GLY A 271 10.05 -2.99 -4.74
N VAL A 272 10.44 -1.72 -4.77
CA VAL A 272 11.82 -1.26 -4.66
C VAL A 272 11.94 -0.11 -3.68
N TYR A 273 13.15 0.24 -3.28
CA TYR A 273 13.41 1.48 -2.54
C TYR A 273 14.79 2.04 -2.86
N TRP A 274 15.03 3.30 -2.52
CA TRP A 274 16.37 3.83 -2.37
C TRP A 274 16.48 4.69 -1.11
N ARG A 275 17.72 4.87 -0.66
CA ARG A 275 18.05 5.75 0.46
C ARG A 275 18.66 7.04 -0.10
N LYS A 276 18.07 8.19 0.24
CA LYS A 276 18.49 9.49 -0.27
C LYS A 276 19.85 9.88 0.32
N SER A 277 20.80 10.30 -0.52
CA SER A 277 22.13 10.78 -0.10
C SER A 277 22.15 12.21 0.43
#